data_AF-V7HLP5-F1
#
_entry.id   AF-V7HLP5-F1
#
_cell.length_a   1.000
_cell.length_b   1.000
_cell.length_c   1.000
_cell.angle_alpha   90.00
_cell.angle_beta   90.00
_cell.angle_gamma   90.00
#
_symmetry.space_group_name_H-M   'P 1'
#
loop_
_entity.id
_entity.type
_entity.pdbx_description
1 polymer ?
#
loop_
_entity_poly.entity_id
_entity_poly.type
_entity_poly.pdbx_seq_one_letter_code
_entity_poly.pdbx_strand_id
1 'polypeptide(L)' 'MLLFPGLRTDTNFGFGPEWQCTLMPKGDPICVKLVGKEGAK' A
#
# COMPACT_ATOMS: atom_id res chain seq x y z
N MET A 1 -0.44 -25.89 2.93
CA MET A 1 -0.75 -24.45 2.74
C MET A 1 0.56 -23.71 2.91
N LEU A 2 1.20 -23.24 1.83
CA LEU A 2 2.43 -22.46 1.93
C LEU A 2 2.05 -21.02 2.22
N LEU A 3 2.32 -20.56 3.45
CA LEU A 3 2.11 -19.18 3.87
C LEU A 3 3.31 -18.37 3.35
N PHE A 4 3.18 -17.76 2.18
CA PHE A 4 4.18 -16.82 1.67
C PHE A 4 4.06 -15.51 2.49
N PRO A 5 5.02 -15.15 3.35
CA PRO A 5 4.91 -13.98 4.24
C PRO A 5 4.95 -12.62 3.53
N GLY A 6 4.87 -12.63 2.19
CA GLY A 6 5.12 -11.48 1.34
C GLY A 6 4.12 -11.30 0.21
N LEU A 7 3.04 -12.09 0.16
CA LEU A 7 1.92 -11.77 -0.73
C LEU A 7 1.12 -10.61 -0.11
N ARG A 8 1.77 -9.44 -0.02
CA ARG A 8 1.03 -8.18 -0.08
C ARG A 8 0.37 -8.25 -1.44
N THR A 9 -0.88 -8.66 -1.47
CA THR A 9 -1.77 -8.41 -2.60
C THR A 9 -1.60 -6.93 -2.89
N ASP A 10 -0.84 -6.64 -3.95
CA ASP A 10 -0.41 -5.31 -4.33
C ASP A 10 -1.68 -4.51 -4.63
N THR A 11 -2.21 -3.91 -3.57
CA THR A 11 -3.46 -3.15 -3.57
C THR A 11 -3.09 -1.70 -3.78
N ASN A 12 -2.03 -1.41 -4.54
CA ASN A 12 -1.70 -0.05 -4.91
C ASN A 12 -2.62 0.49 -6.03
N PHE A 13 -3.61 -0.31 -6.50
CA PHE A 13 -4.64 0.08 -7.48
C PHE A 13 -4.11 0.80 -8.74
N GLY A 14 -2.85 0.55 -9.13
CA GLY A 14 -2.22 1.22 -10.29
C GLY A 14 -1.57 2.57 -9.98
N PHE A 15 -1.53 2.99 -8.72
CA PHE A 15 -0.83 4.19 -8.27
C PHE A 15 0.70 4.00 -8.21
N GLY A 16 1.18 2.75 -8.13
CA GLY A 16 2.60 2.40 -8.12
C GLY A 16 3.11 1.86 -6.78
N PRO A 17 4.32 1.26 -6.76
CA PRO A 17 4.83 0.46 -5.63
C PRO A 17 5.14 1.28 -4.37
N GLU A 18 5.23 2.60 -4.48
CA GLU A 18 5.40 3.53 -3.36
C GLU A 18 4.11 3.77 -2.55
N TRP A 19 2.97 3.30 -3.05
CA TRP A 19 1.67 3.46 -2.39
C TRP A 19 1.29 2.22 -1.61
N GLN A 20 0.87 2.42 -0.36
CA GLN A 20 0.18 1.41 0.43
C GLN A 20 -1.26 1.82 0.58
N CYS A 21 -2.17 1.01 0.05
CA CYS A 21 -3.60 1.24 0.24
C CYS A 21 -4.21 0.25 1.23
N THR A 22 -5.16 0.75 2.00
CA THR A 22 -5.93 -0.02 2.96
C THR A 22 -7.41 0.11 2.62
N LEU A 23 -8.09 -1.03 2.45
CA LEU A 23 -9.54 -1.06 2.27
C LEU A 23 -10.23 -0.63 3.56
N MET A 24 -11.20 0.27 3.42
CA MET A 24 -12.02 0.74 4.54
C MET A 24 -13.35 0.00 4.57
N PRO A 25 -13.90 -0.33 5.75
CA PRO A 25 -15.23 -0.93 5.85
C PRO A 25 -16.35 -0.07 5.24
N LYS A 26 -16.13 1.24 5.14
CA LYS A 26 -17.04 2.19 4.53
C LYS A 26 -16.26 3.31 3.86
N GLY A 27 -16.67 3.69 2.64
CA GLY A 27 -16.04 4.73 1.83
C GLY A 27 -14.90 4.21 0.96
N ASP A 28 -14.17 5.14 0.36
CA ASP A 28 -13.04 4.82 -0.53
C ASP A 28 -11.83 4.27 0.24
N PRO A 29 -10.99 3.43 -0.39
CA PRO A 29 -9.74 2.99 0.21
C PRO A 29 -8.80 4.16 0.46
N ILE A 30 -8.05 4.09 1.56
CA ILE A 30 -7.04 5.09 1.88
C ILE A 30 -5.70 4.62 1.33
N CYS A 31 -5.08 5.43 0.48
CA CYS A 31 -3.74 5.19 -0.05
C CYS A 31 -2.74 6.20 0.52
N VAL A 32 -1.64 5.72 1.08
CA VAL A 32 -0.54 6.55 1.59
C VAL A 32 0.72 6.29 0.78
N LYS A 33 1.39 7.36 0.34
CA LYS A 33 2.67 7.29 -0.35
C LYS A 33 3.80 7.26 0.69
N LEU A 34 4.58 6.19 0.70
CA LEU A 34 5.79 6.12 1.50
C LEU A 34 6.88 6.91 0.80
N VAL A 35 7.05 8.17 1.20
CA VAL A 35 8.27 8.91 0.90
C VAL A 35 9.36 8.39 1.82
N GLY A 36 10.43 7.85 1.25
CA GLY A 36 11.63 7.51 2.01
C GLY A 36 12.12 8.70 2.82
N LYS A 37 12.91 8.46 3.86
CA LYS A 37 13.44 9.46 4.80
C LYS A 37 14.19 10.64 4.14
N GLU A 38 14.43 10.57 2.84
CA GLU A 38 15.01 11.64 2.01
C GLU A 38 13.99 12.67 1.48
N GLY A 39 12.69 12.34 1.46
CA GLY A 39 11.60 13.22 1.03
C GLY A 39 11.02 14.11 2.13
N ALA A 40 11.48 13.93 3.38
CA ALA A 40 11.21 14.82 4.50
C ALA A 40 12.35 15.83 4.62
N LYS A 41 12.40 16.80 3.71
CA LYS A 41 13.24 18.00 3.81
C LYS A 41 12.36 19.22 4.04
#